data_AF-A0A950YE55-F1
#
_entry.id   AF-A0A950YE55-F1
#
_cell.length_a   1.000
_cell.length_b   1.000
_cell.length_c   1.000
_cell.angle_alpha   90.00
_cell.angle_beta   90.00
_cell.angle_gamma   90.00
#
_symmetry.space_group_name_H-M   'P 1'
#
loop_
_entity.id
_entity.type
_entity.pdbx_description
1 polymer ?
#
loop_
_entity_poly.entity_id
_entity_poly.type
_entity_poly.pdbx_seq_one_letter_code
_entity_poly.pdbx_strand_id
1 'polypeptide(L)'
;MLDRVTERRRAAQLARHYRDREGLSIAEIARRLGRAEATIKSYLYDPTGDKARAVKARYRGVCRGCGAPTAARNGKGDAYAYCKRCHPGAIAPRWTRERIREAMRAWRARYGAAPSSYDWSRTHARRRGGEALTRLQTGEWPAPSTVIDLYGAWAAARADAFGGA
;
A
#
# COMPACT_ATOMS: atom_id res chain seq x y z
N MET A 1 4.91 -15.37 -8.26
CA MET A 1 5.35 -13.98 -8.52
C MET A 1 6.15 -13.54 -7.30
N LEU A 2 7.45 -13.31 -7.44
CA LEU A 2 8.26 -12.80 -6.32
C LEU A 2 7.87 -11.34 -6.08
N ASP A 3 7.93 -10.87 -4.83
CA ASP A 3 7.70 -9.45 -4.58
C ASP A 3 8.86 -8.62 -5.19
N ARG A 4 8.59 -7.35 -5.51
CA ARG A 4 9.55 -6.47 -6.20
C ARG A 4 10.89 -6.30 -5.46
N VAL A 5 10.91 -6.42 -4.12
CA VAL A 5 12.14 -6.35 -3.33
C VAL A 5 12.97 -7.60 -3.55
N THR A 6 12.34 -8.77 -3.53
CA THR A 6 13.01 -10.04 -3.78
C THR A 6 13.54 -10.13 -5.21
N GLU A 7 12.78 -9.68 -6.20
CA GLU A 7 13.23 -9.58 -7.59
C GLU A 7 14.46 -8.69 -7.75
N ARG A 8 14.45 -7.50 -7.12
CA ARG A 8 15.61 -6.59 -7.14
C ARG A 8 16.84 -7.22 -6.49
N ARG A 9 16.69 -7.85 -5.32
CA ARG A 9 17.81 -8.50 -4.62
C ARG A 9 18.45 -9.58 -5.47
N ARG A 10 17.64 -10.43 -6.12
CA ARG A 10 18.12 -11.46 -7.04
C ARG A 10 18.86 -10.86 -8.23
N ALA A 11 18.30 -9.83 -8.86
CA ALA A 11 18.94 -9.16 -9.99
C ALA A 11 20.28 -8.51 -9.60
N ALA A 12 20.36 -7.94 -8.39
CA ALA A 12 21.59 -7.35 -7.89
C ALA A 12 22.67 -8.39 -7.54
N GLN A 13 22.27 -9.55 -7.00
CA GLN A 13 23.18 -10.68 -6.77
C GLN A 13 23.75 -11.21 -8.10
N LEU A 14 22.91 -11.37 -9.13
CA LEU A 14 23.36 -11.78 -10.46
C LEU A 14 24.33 -10.76 -11.09
N ALA A 15 24.00 -9.46 -11.01
CA ALA A 15 24.88 -8.42 -11.50
C ALA A 15 26.25 -8.43 -10.79
N ARG A 16 26.25 -8.70 -9.47
CA ARG A 16 27.48 -8.82 -8.68
C ARG A 16 28.29 -10.07 -9.06
N HIS A 17 27.61 -11.20 -9.28
CA HIS A 17 28.27 -12.41 -9.76
C HIS A 17 28.98 -12.17 -11.10
N TYR A 18 28.28 -11.61 -12.09
CA TYR A 18 28.88 -11.31 -13.39
C TYR A 18 30.05 -10.32 -13.31
N ARG A 19 29.98 -9.35 -12.40
CA ARG A 19 31.09 -8.43 -12.17
C ARG A 19 32.30 -9.12 -11.54
N ASP A 20 32.09 -9.80 -10.42
CA ASP A 20 33.16 -10.21 -9.51
C ASP A 20 33.76 -11.57 -9.90
N ARG A 21 32.99 -12.45 -10.57
CA ARG A 21 33.42 -13.81 -10.95
C ARG A 21 33.74 -13.94 -12.43
N GLU A 22 32.97 -13.28 -13.29
CA GLU A 22 33.12 -13.37 -14.75
C GLU A 22 33.84 -12.14 -15.33
N GLY A 23 34.12 -11.11 -14.53
CA GLY A 23 34.86 -9.93 -14.97
C GLY A 23 34.12 -9.03 -15.96
N LEU A 24 32.82 -9.23 -16.15
CA LEU A 24 32.05 -8.53 -17.20
C LEU A 24 31.92 -7.03 -16.94
N SER A 25 31.96 -6.23 -18.00
CA SER A 25 31.71 -4.79 -17.99
C SER A 25 30.24 -4.45 -17.69
N ILE A 26 29.96 -3.17 -17.40
CA ILE A 26 28.58 -2.74 -17.06
C ILE A 26 27.65 -2.97 -18.26
N ALA A 27 28.13 -2.65 -19.46
CA ALA A 27 27.39 -2.83 -20.71
C ALA A 27 27.09 -4.31 -21.00
N GLU A 28 28.02 -5.22 -20.74
CA GLU A 28 27.79 -6.66 -20.91
C GLU A 28 26.77 -7.21 -19.93
N ILE A 29 26.87 -6.83 -18.65
CA ILE A 29 25.90 -7.22 -17.64
C ILE A 29 24.51 -6.67 -17.99
N ALA A 30 24.44 -5.42 -18.47
CA ALA A 30 23.20 -4.76 -18.89
C ALA A 30 22.53 -5.53 -20.04
N ARG A 31 23.29 -5.87 -21.09
CA ARG A 31 22.82 -6.70 -22.20
C ARG A 31 22.34 -8.07 -21.71
N ARG A 32 23.13 -8.76 -20.88
CA ARG A 32 22.82 -10.11 -20.40
C ARG A 32 21.58 -10.17 -19.51
N LEU A 33 21.36 -9.16 -18.68
CA LEU A 33 20.18 -9.06 -17.80
C LEU A 33 18.97 -8.39 -18.48
N GLY A 34 19.11 -7.89 -19.71
CA GLY A 34 18.06 -7.14 -20.41
C GLY A 34 17.66 -5.86 -19.68
N ARG A 35 18.63 -5.11 -19.15
CA ARG A 35 18.41 -3.89 -18.35
C ARG A 35 19.27 -2.73 -18.85
N ALA A 36 18.87 -1.51 -18.53
CA ALA A 36 19.70 -0.32 -18.76
C ALA A 36 20.96 -0.34 -17.89
N GLU A 37 22.07 0.19 -18.41
CA GLU A 37 23.35 0.29 -17.68
C GLU A 37 23.23 1.06 -16.36
N ALA A 38 22.43 2.13 -16.33
CA ALA A 38 22.18 2.90 -15.11
C ALA A 38 21.53 2.03 -14.01
N THR A 39 20.67 1.08 -14.40
CA THR A 39 20.07 0.13 -13.47
C THR A 39 21.11 -0.84 -12.93
N ILE A 40 22.03 -1.32 -13.77
CA ILE A 40 23.15 -2.18 -13.32
C ILE A 40 24.06 -1.41 -12.35
N LYS A 41 24.42 -0.16 -12.67
CA LYS A 41 25.15 0.73 -11.74
C LYS A 41 24.43 0.83 -10.39
N SER A 42 23.11 1.03 -10.43
CA SER A 42 22.30 1.08 -9.20
C SER A 42 22.31 -0.24 -8.43
N TYR A 43 22.23 -1.40 -9.09
CA TYR A 43 22.30 -2.69 -8.42
C TYR A 43 23.65 -2.93 -7.73
N LEU A 44 24.75 -2.52 -8.36
CA LEU A 44 26.08 -2.69 -7.79
C LEU A 44 26.34 -1.74 -6.61
N TYR A 45 25.84 -0.50 -6.69
CA TYR A 45 26.06 0.56 -5.68
C TYR A 45 25.04 0.57 -4.52
N ASP A 46 23.77 0.28 -4.82
CA ASP A 46 22.64 0.26 -3.87
C ASP A 46 21.74 -0.98 -4.15
N PRO A 47 22.22 -2.20 -3.83
CA PRO A 47 21.55 -3.46 -4.18
C PRO A 47 20.11 -3.52 -3.67
N THR A 48 19.88 -3.05 -2.44
CA THR A 48 18.57 -3.06 -1.79
C THR A 48 17.68 -1.89 -2.21
N GLY A 49 18.27 -0.80 -2.71
CA GLY A 49 17.57 0.44 -3.01
C GLY A 49 17.33 1.31 -1.77
N ASP A 50 17.96 1.00 -0.63
CA ASP A 50 17.74 1.72 0.63
C ASP A 50 18.24 3.15 0.55
N LYS A 51 19.39 3.39 -0.11
CA LYS A 51 19.91 4.75 -0.27
C LYS A 51 18.96 5.58 -1.11
N ALA A 52 18.47 5.04 -2.22
CA ALA A 52 17.48 5.71 -3.06
C ALA A 52 16.17 6.01 -2.30
N ARG A 53 15.70 5.08 -1.45
CA ARG A 53 14.53 5.29 -0.59
C ARG A 53 14.77 6.38 0.45
N ALA A 54 15.92 6.37 1.11
CA ALA A 54 16.30 7.39 2.09
C ALA A 54 16.36 8.78 1.46
N VAL A 55 16.97 8.90 0.27
CA VAL A 55 17.00 10.17 -0.49
C VAL A 55 15.59 10.69 -0.76
N LYS A 56 14.71 9.84 -1.31
CA LYS A 56 13.31 10.21 -1.58
C LYS A 56 12.53 10.55 -0.31
N ALA A 57 12.85 9.91 0.81
CA ALA A 57 12.20 10.19 2.09
C ALA A 57 12.53 11.61 2.59
N ARG A 58 13.77 12.06 2.42
CA ARG A 58 14.18 13.44 2.78
C ARG A 58 13.52 14.53 1.94
N TYR A 59 13.05 14.18 0.74
CA TYR A 59 12.38 15.11 -0.17
C TYR A 59 10.86 15.10 -0.02
N ARG A 60 10.32 14.41 0.99
CA ARG A 60 8.90 14.50 1.31
C ARG A 60 8.58 15.89 1.85
N GLY A 61 7.43 16.41 1.48
CA GLY A 61 6.87 17.63 2.05
C GLY A 61 5.84 17.32 3.12
N VAL A 62 5.13 18.36 3.54
CA VAL A 62 4.03 18.31 4.50
C VAL A 62 2.75 18.77 3.79
N CYS A 63 1.67 18.01 3.94
CA CYS A 63 0.38 18.31 3.33
C CYS A 63 -0.22 19.56 3.97
N ARG A 64 -0.56 20.58 3.16
CA ARG A 64 -1.22 21.80 3.63
C ARG A 64 -2.61 21.57 4.21
N GLY A 65 -3.29 20.47 3.86
CA GLY A 65 -4.64 20.17 4.33
C GLY A 65 -4.70 19.36 5.63
N CYS A 66 -3.75 18.45 5.87
CA CYS A 66 -3.83 17.52 7.01
C CYS A 66 -2.50 17.26 7.73
N GLY A 67 -1.42 17.91 7.34
CA GLY A 67 -0.09 17.72 7.95
C GLY A 67 0.60 16.38 7.61
N ALA A 68 -0.06 15.46 6.92
CA ALA A 68 0.54 14.17 6.55
C ALA A 68 1.72 14.36 5.56
N PRO A 69 2.73 13.47 5.55
CA PRO A 69 3.82 13.52 4.59
C PRO A 69 3.33 13.44 3.15
N THR A 70 3.89 14.28 2.27
CA THR A 70 3.61 14.25 0.82
C THR A 70 4.74 13.59 0.05
N ALA A 71 4.43 13.08 -1.14
CA ALA A 71 5.45 12.49 -2.00
C ALA A 71 6.36 13.59 -2.59
N ALA A 72 7.63 13.25 -2.78
CA ALA A 72 8.53 14.03 -3.63
C ALA A 72 8.09 13.92 -5.09
N ARG A 73 8.18 15.01 -5.86
CA ARG A 73 7.89 15.03 -7.30
C ARG A 73 9.17 14.90 -8.12
N ASN A 74 9.98 15.97 -8.18
CA ASN A 74 11.21 16.00 -9.01
C ASN A 74 12.50 16.21 -8.21
N GLY A 75 12.50 16.04 -6.90
CA GLY A 75 13.70 16.15 -6.08
C GLY A 75 13.50 17.03 -4.86
N LYS A 76 14.60 17.60 -4.37
CA LYS A 76 14.62 18.46 -3.18
C LYS A 76 13.74 19.69 -3.40
N GLY A 77 12.86 20.00 -2.45
CA GLY A 77 12.02 21.20 -2.48
C GLY A 77 10.78 21.12 -3.39
N ASP A 78 10.71 20.16 -4.32
CA ASP A 78 9.56 19.97 -5.23
C ASP A 78 8.66 18.83 -4.74
N ALA A 79 8.20 18.91 -3.49
CA ALA A 79 7.20 17.98 -2.96
C ALA A 79 5.79 18.47 -3.28
N TYR A 80 4.84 17.53 -3.41
CA TYR A 80 3.44 17.92 -3.57
C TYR A 80 2.95 18.74 -2.37
N ALA A 81 2.19 19.81 -2.64
CA ALA A 81 1.59 20.65 -1.59
C ALA A 81 0.49 19.92 -0.80
N TYR A 82 -0.14 18.91 -1.41
CA TYR A 82 -1.21 18.12 -0.82
C TYR A 82 -0.92 16.63 -0.95
N CYS A 83 -1.38 15.84 0.02
CA CYS A 83 -1.36 14.39 -0.11
C CYS A 83 -2.43 13.93 -1.11
N LYS A 84 -2.36 12.67 -1.57
CA LYS A 84 -3.34 12.11 -2.51
C LYS A 84 -4.79 12.22 -2.03
N ARG A 85 -5.03 12.29 -0.72
CA ARG A 85 -6.37 12.46 -0.14
C ARG A 85 -6.86 13.92 -0.17
N CYS A 86 -5.95 14.88 0.01
CA CYS A 86 -6.31 16.30 0.14
C CYS A 86 -6.10 17.09 -1.15
N HIS A 87 -5.56 16.48 -2.22
CA HIS A 87 -5.29 17.23 -3.45
C HIS A 87 -6.59 17.78 -4.06
N PRO A 88 -6.58 19.02 -4.57
CA PRO A 88 -7.71 19.56 -5.33
C PRO A 88 -8.05 18.62 -6.49
N GLY A 89 -9.33 18.26 -6.63
CA GLY A 89 -9.78 17.27 -7.62
C GLY A 89 -9.75 15.81 -7.13
N ALA A 90 -9.39 15.55 -5.86
CA ALA A 90 -9.59 14.23 -5.27
C ALA A 90 -11.07 13.85 -5.35
N ILE A 91 -11.36 12.70 -5.97
CA ILE A 91 -12.70 12.11 -5.93
C ILE A 91 -13.10 11.96 -4.47
N ALA A 92 -14.28 12.46 -4.11
CA ALA A 92 -14.81 12.37 -2.76
C ALA A 92 -14.77 10.90 -2.29
N PRO A 93 -14.23 10.61 -1.09
CA PRO A 93 -14.13 9.24 -0.61
C PRO A 93 -15.53 8.62 -0.54
N ARG A 94 -15.74 7.49 -1.23
CA ARG A 94 -17.01 6.76 -1.17
C ARG A 94 -17.36 6.37 0.26
N TRP A 95 -16.36 5.97 1.05
CA TRP A 95 -16.53 5.58 2.44
C TRP A 95 -16.16 6.72 3.37
N THR A 96 -17.13 7.19 4.13
CA THR A 96 -16.95 8.12 5.26
C THR A 96 -17.14 7.37 6.58
N ARG A 97 -16.91 8.03 7.72
CA ARG A 97 -17.20 7.43 9.04
C ARG A 97 -18.68 7.06 9.15
N GLU A 98 -19.55 7.95 8.72
CA GLU A 98 -21.01 7.77 8.71
C GLU A 98 -21.41 6.55 7.88
N ARG A 99 -20.91 6.43 6.64
CA ARG A 99 -21.22 5.25 5.79
C ARG A 99 -20.66 3.95 6.35
N ILE A 100 -19.50 3.98 7.02
CA ILE A 100 -18.96 2.79 7.69
C ILE A 100 -19.84 2.40 8.88
N ARG A 101 -20.28 3.38 9.67
CA ARG A 101 -21.20 3.18 10.80
C ARG A 101 -22.50 2.51 10.33
N GLU A 102 -23.08 3.03 9.25
CA GLU A 102 -24.27 2.46 8.61
C GLU A 102 -24.02 1.03 8.10
N ALA A 103 -22.89 0.78 7.43
CA ALA A 103 -22.53 -0.55 6.95
C ALA A 103 -22.37 -1.56 8.10
N MET A 104 -21.79 -1.16 9.23
CA MET A 104 -21.67 -2.04 10.40
C MET A 104 -23.05 -2.39 10.98
N ARG A 105 -23.95 -1.41 11.06
CA ARG A 105 -25.33 -1.61 11.52
C ARG A 105 -26.11 -2.51 10.57
N ALA A 106 -26.02 -2.27 9.26
CA ALA A 106 -26.66 -3.08 8.23
C ALA A 106 -26.16 -4.54 8.26
N TRP A 107 -24.86 -4.75 8.45
CA TRP A 107 -24.31 -6.09 8.64
C TRP A 107 -24.93 -6.80 9.85
N ARG A 108 -24.97 -6.13 11.00
CA ARG A 108 -25.55 -6.71 12.23
C ARG A 108 -27.05 -7.01 12.07
N ALA A 109 -27.79 -6.10 11.44
CA ALA A 109 -29.21 -6.32 11.15
C ALA A 109 -29.43 -7.56 10.28
N ARG A 110 -28.53 -7.79 9.31
CA ARG A 110 -28.65 -8.90 8.35
C ARG A 110 -28.18 -10.25 8.88
N TYR A 111 -27.13 -10.27 9.70
CA TYR A 111 -26.44 -11.50 10.11
C TYR A 111 -26.42 -11.72 11.64
N GLY A 112 -27.12 -10.89 12.40
CA GLY A 112 -27.31 -11.01 13.85
C GLY A 112 -26.13 -10.56 14.72
N ALA A 113 -24.92 -10.51 14.17
CA ALA A 113 -23.70 -10.15 14.89
C ALA A 113 -22.96 -8.99 14.25
N ALA A 114 -22.20 -8.22 15.03
CA ALA A 114 -21.32 -7.19 14.50
C ALA A 114 -20.23 -7.80 13.59
N PRO A 115 -19.83 -7.14 12.49
CA PRO A 115 -18.78 -7.66 11.62
C PRO A 115 -17.41 -7.62 12.32
N SER A 116 -16.61 -8.65 12.06
CA SER A 116 -15.18 -8.65 12.32
C SER A 116 -14.41 -8.12 11.10
N SER A 117 -13.15 -7.72 11.30
CA SER A 117 -12.26 -7.34 10.21
C SER A 117 -12.05 -8.46 9.19
N TYR A 118 -12.21 -9.71 9.62
CA TYR A 118 -12.13 -10.88 8.74
C TYR A 118 -13.37 -11.04 7.86
N ASP A 119 -14.55 -10.68 8.35
CA ASP A 119 -15.80 -10.79 7.60
C ASP A 119 -15.82 -9.86 6.40
N TRP A 120 -15.18 -8.69 6.52
CA TRP A 120 -15.03 -7.72 5.44
C TRP A 120 -13.74 -7.91 4.61
N SER A 121 -12.91 -8.90 4.95
CA SER A 121 -11.68 -9.18 4.20
C SER A 121 -11.91 -10.14 3.04
N ARG A 122 -11.72 -9.67 1.81
CA ARG A 122 -11.80 -10.50 0.59
C ARG A 122 -10.86 -11.71 0.64
N THR A 123 -9.65 -11.54 1.15
CA THR A 123 -8.67 -12.63 1.24
C THR A 123 -9.17 -13.72 2.19
N HIS A 124 -9.66 -13.33 3.37
CA HIS A 124 -10.14 -14.30 4.35
C HIS A 124 -11.47 -14.94 3.93
N ALA A 125 -12.39 -14.17 3.36
CA ALA A 125 -13.64 -14.70 2.81
C ALA A 125 -13.38 -15.73 1.70
N ARG A 126 -12.47 -15.45 0.75
CA ARG A 126 -12.08 -16.41 -0.29
C ARG A 126 -11.43 -17.67 0.28
N ARG A 127 -10.57 -17.52 1.29
CA ARG A 127 -9.90 -18.67 1.93
C ARG A 127 -10.87 -19.57 2.69
N ARG A 128 -11.89 -19.01 3.34
CA ARG A 128 -12.91 -19.78 4.08
C ARG A 128 -13.99 -20.33 3.16
N GLY A 129 -14.29 -19.65 2.06
CA GLY A 129 -15.36 -20.03 1.13
C GLY A 129 -16.74 -19.99 1.78
N GLY A 130 -17.70 -20.64 1.12
CA GLY A 130 -19.05 -20.86 1.61
C GLY A 130 -19.75 -19.58 2.08
N GLU A 131 -20.38 -19.66 3.25
CA GLU A 131 -21.17 -18.57 3.81
C GLU A 131 -20.38 -17.27 4.00
N ALA A 132 -19.10 -17.35 4.39
CA ALA A 132 -18.27 -16.16 4.58
C ALA A 132 -18.07 -15.39 3.26
N LEU A 133 -17.89 -16.10 2.14
CA LEU A 133 -17.77 -15.49 0.83
C LEU A 133 -19.11 -14.94 0.35
N THR A 134 -20.20 -15.68 0.55
CA THR A 134 -21.55 -15.24 0.21
C THR A 134 -21.89 -13.94 0.95
N ARG A 135 -21.74 -13.89 2.29
CA ARG A 135 -22.01 -12.70 3.11
C ARG A 135 -21.24 -11.48 2.63
N LEU A 136 -19.96 -11.65 2.27
CA LEU A 136 -19.14 -10.56 1.73
C LEU A 136 -19.62 -10.07 0.35
N GLN A 137 -20.14 -10.97 -0.49
CA GLN A 137 -20.59 -10.64 -1.85
C GLN A 137 -22.01 -10.06 -1.90
N THR A 138 -22.89 -10.40 -0.95
CA THR A 138 -24.30 -9.97 -0.97
C THR A 138 -24.53 -8.52 -0.51
N GLY A 139 -23.48 -7.78 -0.17
CA GLY A 139 -23.60 -6.40 0.24
C GLY A 139 -22.38 -5.57 -0.10
N GLU A 140 -22.53 -4.25 -0.01
CA GLU A 140 -21.42 -3.33 -0.18
C GLU A 140 -20.74 -3.08 1.15
N TRP A 141 -19.66 -3.81 1.41
CA TRP A 141 -18.88 -3.68 2.63
C TRP A 141 -17.53 -3.00 2.33
N PRO A 142 -17.06 -2.06 3.18
CA PRO A 142 -15.75 -1.44 2.99
C PRO A 142 -14.65 -2.48 3.21
N ALA A 143 -13.49 -2.27 2.58
CA ALA A 143 -12.32 -3.07 2.89
C ALA A 143 -11.88 -2.79 4.35
N PRO A 144 -11.28 -3.76 5.06
CA PRO A 144 -10.89 -3.55 6.45
C PRO A 144 -9.87 -2.44 6.64
N SER A 145 -8.97 -2.26 5.66
CA SER A 145 -8.02 -1.14 5.63
C SER A 145 -8.71 0.21 5.58
N THR A 146 -9.81 0.35 4.82
CA THR A 146 -10.59 1.60 4.77
C THR A 146 -11.17 1.96 6.13
N VAL A 147 -11.59 0.96 6.92
CA VAL A 147 -12.07 1.19 8.30
C VAL A 147 -10.93 1.66 9.20
N ILE A 148 -9.77 1.01 9.12
CA ILE A 148 -8.57 1.39 9.90
C ILE A 148 -8.09 2.79 9.50
N ASP A 149 -8.08 3.14 8.21
CA ASP A 149 -7.64 4.46 7.72
C ASP A 149 -8.52 5.62 8.23
N LEU A 150 -9.80 5.35 8.56
CA LEU A 150 -10.77 6.36 9.00
C LEU A 150 -10.95 6.40 10.53
N TYR A 151 -10.80 5.26 11.21
CA TYR A 151 -11.01 5.13 12.66
C TYR A 151 -9.74 4.87 13.47
N GLY A 152 -8.61 4.59 12.83
CA GLY A 152 -7.36 4.14 13.46
C GLY A 152 -7.41 2.69 13.95
N ALA A 153 -8.58 2.21 14.41
CA ALA A 153 -8.78 0.85 14.88
C ALA A 153 -10.20 0.34 14.59
N TRP A 154 -10.33 -0.99 14.40
CA TRP A 154 -11.63 -1.65 14.22
C TRP A 154 -12.53 -1.50 15.45
N ALA A 155 -11.93 -1.54 16.65
CA ALA A 155 -12.64 -1.36 17.91
C ALA A 155 -13.32 0.02 17.99
N ALA A 156 -12.63 1.08 17.55
CA ALA A 156 -13.19 2.43 17.51
C ALA A 156 -14.38 2.53 16.54
N ALA A 157 -14.31 1.88 15.38
CA ALA A 157 -15.43 1.83 14.45
C ALA A 157 -16.64 1.06 15.01
N ARG A 158 -16.41 -0.06 15.72
CA ARG A 158 -17.49 -0.80 16.40
C ARG A 158 -18.12 0.01 17.54
N ALA A 159 -17.30 0.70 18.33
CA ALA A 159 -17.78 1.58 19.39
C ALA A 159 -18.62 2.73 18.81
N ASP A 160 -18.20 3.33 17.70
CA ASP A 160 -19.00 4.36 17.01
C ASP A 160 -20.32 3.81 16.44
N ALA A 161 -20.32 2.57 15.95
CA ALA A 161 -21.52 1.94 15.39
C ALA A 161 -22.55 1.51 16.44
N PHE A 162 -22.10 1.04 17.60
CA PHE A 162 -22.94 0.34 18.58
C PHE A 162 -22.82 0.85 20.02
N GLY A 163 -21.86 1.72 20.32
CA GLY A 163 -21.53 2.20 21.67
C GLY A 163 -22.32 3.43 22.12
N GLY A 164 -23.49 3.67 21.52
CA GLY A 164 -24.47 4.64 22.02
C GLY A 164 -25.73 3.91 22.46
N ALA A 165 -25.84 3.68 23.76
CA ALA A 165 -27.07 3.47 24.52
C ALA A 165 -26.92 4.29 25.80
#